data_AF-A0AAD1HVT4-F1
#
_entry.id   AF-A0AAD1HVT4-F1
#
_cell.length_a   1.000
_cell.length_b   1.000
_cell.length_c   1.000
_cell.angle_alpha   90.00
_cell.angle_beta   90.00
_cell.angle_gamma   90.00
#
_symmetry.space_group_name_H-M   'P 1'
#
loop_
_entity.id
_entity.type
_entity.pdbx_description
1 polymer ?
#
loop_
_entity_poly.entity_id
_entity_poly.type
_entity_poly.pdbx_seq_one_letter_code
_entity_poly.pdbx_strand_id
1 'polypeptide(L)'
;MSRIAFNLPRLVTLVADLALLGVAGTHGYVLATTPGPPGYFTVYCTAVIIGCLVAAASTWIDIDDIVPGLGWLAGSVICTAFVIGYLISRLVSLPGLPTLTGRWDLAPGNLALACAGAFLAVHLTVLSGVNVAFGQRRAWYC
;
A
#
# COMPACT_ATOMS: atom_id res chain seq x y z
N MET A 1 -21.43 24.04 0.57
CA MET A 1 -20.60 23.22 1.49
C MET A 1 -19.15 23.58 1.22
N SER A 2 -18.50 24.35 2.09
CA SER A 2 -17.07 24.62 1.93
C SER A 2 -16.30 23.33 2.23
N ARG A 3 -15.62 22.77 1.22
CA ARG A 3 -14.67 21.68 1.46
C ARG A 3 -13.39 22.34 1.96
N ILE A 4 -12.97 22.00 3.17
CA ILE A 4 -11.63 22.35 3.66
C ILE A 4 -10.66 21.51 2.82
N ALA A 5 -9.89 22.16 1.97
CA ALA A 5 -8.87 21.51 1.14
C ALA A 5 -7.49 21.76 1.76
N PHE A 6 -6.83 20.71 2.23
CA PHE A 6 -5.45 20.82 2.69
C PHE A 6 -4.49 20.75 1.51
N ASN A 7 -3.86 21.88 1.19
CA ASN A 7 -2.92 22.01 0.09
C ASN A 7 -1.48 21.67 0.51
N LEU A 8 -1.24 20.42 0.90
CA LEU A 8 0.11 19.89 1.12
C LEU A 8 0.37 18.66 0.22
N PRO A 9 0.40 18.84 -1.11
CA PRO A 9 0.45 17.74 -2.07
C PRO A 9 1.64 16.80 -1.90
N ARG A 10 2.82 17.36 -1.58
CA ARG A 10 4.02 16.56 -1.31
C ARG A 10 3.92 15.78 0.00
N LEU A 11 3.30 16.35 1.03
CA LEU A 11 3.15 15.67 2.32
C LEU A 11 2.15 14.51 2.21
N VAL A 12 1.03 14.72 1.50
CA VAL A 12 0.03 13.69 1.24
C VAL A 12 0.64 12.52 0.46
N THR A 13 1.38 12.82 -0.62
CA THR A 13 2.11 11.80 -1.39
C THR A 13 3.16 11.10 -0.54
N LEU A 14 3.98 11.82 0.23
CA LEU A 14 4.96 11.23 1.15
C LEU A 14 4.32 10.28 2.16
N VAL A 15 3.18 10.64 2.76
CA VAL A 15 2.48 9.78 3.72
C VAL A 15 1.98 8.51 3.02
N ALA A 16 1.46 8.62 1.80
CA ALA A 16 1.04 7.46 1.02
C ALA A 16 2.24 6.55 0.66
N ASP A 17 3.36 7.12 0.23
CA ASP A 17 4.55 6.34 -0.11
C ASP A 17 5.18 5.70 1.12
N LEU A 18 5.20 6.37 2.27
CA LEU A 18 5.63 5.78 3.54
C LEU A 18 4.75 4.59 3.92
N ALA A 19 3.44 4.66 3.64
CA ALA A 19 2.54 3.53 3.83
C ALA A 19 2.87 2.37 2.88
N LEU A 20 3.12 2.62 1.59
CA LEU A 20 3.56 1.59 0.63
C LEU A 20 4.91 0.98 1.01
N LEU A 21 5.86 1.79 1.46
CA LEU A 21 7.16 1.35 1.94
C LEU A 21 7.04 0.52 3.23
N GLY A 22 6.09 0.85 4.11
CA GLY A 22 5.76 0.02 5.28
C GLY A 22 5.24 -1.37 4.88
N VAL A 23 4.39 -1.45 3.85
CA VAL A 23 3.95 -2.74 3.28
C VAL A 23 5.14 -3.49 2.66
N ALA A 24 5.97 -2.85 1.85
CA ALA A 24 7.15 -3.50 1.26
C ALA A 24 8.15 -3.98 2.34
N GLY A 25 8.43 -3.14 3.33
CA GLY A 25 9.37 -3.43 4.42
C GLY A 25 8.91 -4.60 5.29
N THR A 26 7.61 -4.68 5.60
CA THR A 26 7.05 -5.82 6.35
C THR A 26 7.18 -7.14 5.57
N HIS A 27 6.90 -7.14 4.26
CA HIS A 27 7.08 -8.34 3.42
C HIS A 27 8.57 -8.73 3.29
N GLY A 28 9.47 -7.75 3.16
CA GLY A 28 10.90 -7.98 3.13
C GLY A 28 11.43 -8.55 4.45
N TYR A 29 10.97 -8.03 5.59
CA TYR A 29 11.30 -8.54 6.91
C TYR A 29 10.87 -10.00 7.08
N VAL A 30 9.63 -10.33 6.70
CA VAL A 30 9.13 -11.71 6.81
C VAL A 30 9.94 -12.66 5.93
N LEU A 31 10.31 -12.25 4.71
CA LEU A 31 11.19 -13.06 3.85
C LEU A 31 12.58 -13.27 4.44
N ALA A 32 13.17 -12.23 5.04
CA ALA A 32 14.51 -12.31 5.62
C ALA A 32 14.56 -13.14 6.91
N THR A 33 13.45 -13.21 7.65
CA THR A 33 13.39 -13.85 8.98
C THR A 33 12.74 -15.23 8.97
N THR A 34 12.07 -15.61 7.88
CA THR A 34 11.47 -16.95 7.76
C THR A 34 12.49 -17.91 7.15
N PRO A 35 12.94 -18.95 7.87
CA PRO A 35 13.79 -20.00 7.29
C PRO A 35 12.95 -20.96 6.43
N GLY A 36 13.36 -21.16 5.18
CA GLY A 36 12.73 -22.10 4.26
C GLY A 36 11.28 -21.78 3.88
N PRO A 37 10.95 -20.53 3.47
CA PRO A 37 9.60 -20.19 3.06
C PRO A 37 9.18 -21.00 1.82
N PRO A 38 7.91 -21.40 1.69
CA PRO A 38 7.42 -22.02 0.47
C PRO A 38 7.66 -21.10 -0.74
N GLY A 39 8.06 -21.66 -1.89
CA GLY A 39 8.41 -20.86 -3.06
C GLY A 39 7.28 -19.92 -3.54
N TYR A 40 6.02 -20.36 -3.43
CA TYR A 40 4.86 -19.52 -3.76
C TYR A 40 4.75 -18.28 -2.85
N PHE A 41 5.13 -18.41 -1.56
CA PHE A 41 5.11 -17.31 -0.61
C PHE A 41 6.24 -16.31 -0.90
N THR A 42 7.41 -16.81 -1.30
CA THR A 42 8.50 -15.97 -1.78
C THR A 42 8.09 -15.15 -3.00
N VAL A 43 7.49 -15.79 -4.01
CA VAL A 43 7.00 -15.10 -5.22
C VAL A 43 5.93 -14.06 -4.90
N TYR A 44 5.02 -14.37 -3.98
CA TYR A 44 4.02 -13.42 -3.50
C TYR A 44 4.66 -12.18 -2.86
N CYS A 45 5.55 -12.37 -1.89
CA CYS A 45 6.19 -11.25 -1.17
C CYS A 45 7.04 -10.40 -2.11
N THR A 46 7.80 -11.00 -3.04
CA THR A 46 8.61 -10.24 -4.00
C THR A 46 7.73 -9.43 -4.96
N ALA A 47 6.62 -10.00 -5.44
CA ALA A 47 5.66 -9.28 -6.28
C ALA A 47 5.04 -8.08 -5.55
N VAL A 48 4.66 -8.23 -4.28
CA VAL A 48 4.12 -7.12 -3.46
C VAL A 48 5.17 -6.03 -3.26
N ILE A 49 6.42 -6.39 -2.92
CA ILE A 49 7.52 -5.43 -2.74
C ILE A 49 7.74 -4.62 -4.02
N ILE A 50 7.90 -5.30 -5.16
CA ILE A 50 8.11 -4.64 -6.46
C ILE A 50 6.92 -3.73 -6.79
N GLY A 51 5.69 -4.21 -6.62
CA GLY A 51 4.49 -3.43 -6.86
C GLY A 51 4.42 -2.16 -6.01
N CYS A 52 4.69 -2.26 -4.71
CA CYS A 52 4.71 -1.11 -3.80
C CYS A 52 5.79 -0.09 -4.19
N LEU A 53 6.99 -0.55 -4.56
CA LEU A 53 8.08 0.33 -4.98
C LEU A 53 7.79 1.03 -6.31
N VAL A 54 7.23 0.31 -7.29
CA VAL A 54 6.83 0.89 -8.58
C VAL A 54 5.71 1.91 -8.38
N ALA A 55 4.69 1.58 -7.57
CA ALA A 55 3.61 2.50 -7.24
C ALA A 55 4.16 3.78 -6.57
N ALA A 56 5.00 3.64 -5.54
CA ALA A 56 5.62 4.77 -4.85
C ALA A 56 6.59 5.57 -5.74
N ALA A 57 7.26 4.95 -6.69
CA ALA A 57 8.09 5.70 -7.65
C ALA A 57 7.21 6.50 -8.63
N SER A 58 6.14 5.90 -9.12
CA SER A 58 5.24 6.53 -10.10
C SER A 58 4.46 7.73 -9.56
N THR A 59 4.21 7.82 -8.25
CA THR A 59 3.58 9.00 -7.61
C THR A 59 4.45 10.25 -7.65
N TRP A 60 5.77 10.13 -7.90
CA TRP A 60 6.71 11.25 -8.03
C TRP A 60 7.03 11.64 -9.47
N ILE A 61 6.65 10.82 -10.44
CA ILE A 61 6.88 11.09 -11.86
C ILE A 61 5.75 11.99 -12.38
N ASP A 62 5.99 13.29 -12.40
CA ASP A 62 5.05 14.32 -12.88
C ASP A 62 5.05 14.40 -14.42
N ILE A 63 4.67 13.29 -15.07
CA ILE A 63 4.47 13.22 -16.52
C ILE A 63 2.97 13.05 -16.78
N ASP A 64 2.40 14.06 -17.44
CA ASP A 64 1.03 14.12 -17.98
C ASP A 64 -0.14 13.93 -16.99
N ASP A 65 0.05 14.09 -15.67
CA ASP A 65 -0.94 13.82 -14.60
C ASP A 65 -1.49 12.35 -14.59
N ILE A 66 -1.25 11.56 -15.64
CA ILE A 66 -1.64 10.17 -15.84
C ILE A 66 -0.76 9.23 -15.03
N VAL A 67 0.57 9.45 -15.03
CA VAL A 67 1.53 8.59 -14.33
C VAL A 67 1.31 8.61 -12.81
N PRO A 68 1.09 9.77 -12.16
CA PRO A 68 0.70 9.81 -10.76
C PRO A 68 -0.61 9.06 -10.52
N GLY A 69 -1.63 9.24 -11.36
CA GLY A 69 -2.92 8.57 -11.24
C GLY A 69 -2.83 7.03 -11.32
N LEU A 70 -1.98 6.52 -12.23
CA LEU A 70 -1.69 5.09 -12.34
C LEU A 70 -0.98 4.55 -11.09
N GLY A 71 -0.06 5.32 -10.50
CA GLY A 71 0.60 4.97 -9.25
C GLY A 71 -0.36 4.82 -8.08
N TRP A 72 -1.28 5.78 -7.94
CA TRP A 72 -2.34 5.73 -6.93
C TRP A 72 -3.28 4.53 -7.13
N LEU A 73 -3.65 4.23 -8.37
CA LEU A 73 -4.51 3.09 -8.70
C LEU A 73 -3.80 1.74 -8.45
N ALA A 74 -2.54 1.62 -8.89
CA ALA A 74 -1.73 0.43 -8.68
C ALA A 74 -1.54 0.16 -7.17
N GLY A 75 -1.17 1.20 -6.40
CA GLY A 75 -1.07 1.11 -4.94
C GLY A 75 -2.38 0.65 -4.29
N SER A 76 -3.53 1.18 -4.73
CA SER A 76 -4.84 0.76 -4.23
C SER A 76 -5.14 -0.69 -4.53
N VAL A 77 -4.91 -1.15 -5.76
CA VAL A 77 -5.14 -2.55 -6.15
C VAL A 77 -4.28 -3.48 -5.29
N ILE A 78 -3.00 -3.15 -5.10
CA ILE A 78 -2.08 -3.94 -4.28
C ILE A 78 -2.53 -3.96 -2.81
N CYS A 79 -2.84 -2.80 -2.22
CA CYS A 79 -3.30 -2.71 -0.83
C CYS A 79 -4.64 -3.41 -0.61
N THR A 80 -5.60 -3.28 -1.51
CA THR A 80 -6.89 -3.97 -1.43
C THR A 80 -6.73 -5.47 -1.58
N ALA A 81 -5.94 -5.94 -2.56
CA ALA A 81 -5.64 -7.36 -2.73
C ALA A 81 -4.94 -7.93 -1.49
N PHE A 82 -4.02 -7.18 -0.89
CA PHE A 82 -3.36 -7.54 0.36
C PHE A 82 -4.37 -7.67 1.50
N VAL A 83 -5.23 -6.66 1.74
CA VAL A 83 -6.24 -6.67 2.81
C VAL A 83 -7.18 -7.87 2.66
N ILE A 84 -7.68 -8.13 1.44
CA ILE A 84 -8.56 -9.27 1.17
C ILE A 84 -7.81 -10.58 1.41
N GLY A 85 -6.60 -10.72 0.87
CA GLY A 85 -5.77 -11.91 1.07
C GLY A 85 -5.44 -12.18 2.53
N TYR A 86 -5.17 -11.12 3.30
CA TYR A 86 -4.90 -11.19 4.74
C TYR A 86 -6.14 -11.62 5.54
N LEU A 87 -7.32 -11.13 5.19
CA LEU A 87 -8.57 -11.56 5.83
C LEU A 87 -8.94 -13.00 5.47
N ILE A 88 -8.74 -13.41 4.21
CA ILE A 88 -8.99 -14.79 3.78
C ILE A 88 -8.00 -15.74 4.48
N SER A 89 -6.71 -15.40 4.56
CA SER A 89 -5.71 -16.24 5.23
C SER A 89 -5.95 -16.40 6.74
N ARG A 90 -6.71 -15.48 7.37
CA ARG A 90 -7.22 -15.63 8.74
C ARG A 90 -8.37 -16.62 8.86
N LEU A 91 -9.17 -16.79 7.81
CA LEU A 91 -10.36 -17.65 7.79
C LEU A 91 -10.06 -19.08 7.31
N VAL A 92 -9.02 -19.26 6.50
CA VAL A 92 -8.59 -20.56 5.99
C VAL A 92 -7.11 -20.81 6.29
N SER A 93 -6.83 -21.93 6.96
CA SER A 93 -5.46 -22.42 7.15
C SER A 93 -4.86 -22.80 5.79
N LEU A 94 -3.85 -22.06 5.36
CA LEU A 94 -3.17 -22.33 4.10
C LEU A 94 -2.23 -23.55 4.24
N PRO A 95 -2.32 -24.55 3.34
CA PRO A 95 -1.47 -25.74 3.39
C PRO A 95 0.02 -25.39 3.18
N GLY A 96 0.90 -26.04 3.93
CA GLY A 96 2.37 -25.83 3.84
C GLY A 96 2.88 -24.61 4.61
N LEU A 97 2.00 -23.88 5.31
CA LEU A 97 2.35 -22.80 6.23
C LEU A 97 2.25 -23.14 7.73
N PRO A 98 2.22 -24.39 8.26
CA PRO A 98 2.13 -24.66 9.72
C PRO A 98 3.09 -23.84 10.61
N THR A 99 4.31 -23.63 10.11
CA THR A 99 5.38 -22.84 10.76
C THR A 99 5.19 -21.32 10.64
N LEU A 100 4.41 -20.86 9.65
CA LEU A 100 3.98 -19.48 9.46
C LEU A 100 2.59 -19.20 10.05
N THR A 101 1.76 -20.23 10.25
CA THR A 101 0.39 -20.16 10.81
C THR A 101 0.36 -19.93 12.32
N GLY A 102 1.53 -19.93 12.97
CA GLY A 102 1.70 -19.33 14.29
C GLY A 102 2.17 -17.87 14.27
N ARG A 103 2.75 -17.37 13.15
CA ARG A 103 3.63 -16.18 13.10
C ARG A 103 3.76 -15.49 11.71
N TRP A 104 2.67 -15.04 11.10
CA TRP A 104 2.64 -13.61 10.76
C TRP A 104 2.47 -12.92 12.11
N ASP A 105 3.56 -12.77 12.88
CA ASP A 105 3.46 -12.29 14.27
C ASP A 105 2.47 -11.12 14.32
N LEU A 106 1.62 -11.07 15.36
CA LEU A 106 0.58 -10.05 15.49
C LEU A 106 1.07 -8.64 15.07
N ALA A 107 2.35 -8.34 15.34
CA ALA A 107 3.01 -7.11 14.91
C ALA A 107 3.19 -6.96 13.38
N PRO A 108 4.00 -7.75 12.64
CA PRO A 108 4.22 -7.53 11.21
C PRO A 108 2.96 -7.63 10.34
N GLY A 109 2.02 -8.53 10.66
CA GLY A 109 0.76 -8.64 9.92
C GLY A 109 -0.19 -7.48 10.16
N ASN A 110 -0.37 -7.07 11.41
CA ASN A 110 -1.20 -5.90 11.71
C ASN A 110 -0.54 -4.60 11.25
N LEU A 111 0.80 -4.53 11.25
CA LEU A 111 1.54 -3.40 10.69
C LEU A 111 1.34 -3.28 9.19
N ALA A 112 1.47 -4.39 8.45
CA ALA A 112 1.19 -4.41 7.01
C ALA A 112 -0.26 -4.02 6.72
N LEU A 113 -1.22 -4.50 7.52
CA LEU A 113 -2.63 -4.13 7.42
C LEU A 113 -2.87 -2.64 7.72
N ALA A 114 -2.24 -2.11 8.77
CA ALA A 114 -2.33 -0.70 9.15
C ALA A 114 -1.74 0.19 8.06
N CYS A 115 -0.61 -0.17 7.48
CA CYS A 115 0.00 0.53 6.35
C CYS A 115 -0.89 0.49 5.11
N ALA A 116 -1.41 -0.69 4.73
CA ALA A 116 -2.33 -0.81 3.61
C ALA A 116 -3.63 0.01 3.84
N GLY A 117 -4.18 -0.04 5.05
CA GLY A 117 -5.33 0.75 5.45
C GLY A 117 -5.05 2.26 5.42
N ALA A 118 -3.87 2.69 5.89
CA ALA A 118 -3.45 4.08 5.84
C ALA A 118 -3.32 4.58 4.40
N PHE A 119 -2.73 3.79 3.50
CA PHE A 119 -2.66 4.14 2.08
C PHE A 119 -4.07 4.32 1.48
N LEU A 120 -4.97 3.36 1.72
CA LEU A 120 -6.35 3.42 1.22
C LEU A 120 -7.10 4.63 1.80
N ALA A 121 -6.94 4.92 3.10
CA ALA A 121 -7.54 6.08 3.73
C ALA A 121 -7.02 7.38 3.11
N VAL A 122 -5.71 7.51 2.88
CA VAL A 122 -5.11 8.67 2.21
C VAL A 122 -5.64 8.79 0.79
N HIS A 123 -5.69 7.71 0.01
CA HIS A 123 -6.23 7.77 -1.34
C HIS A 123 -7.71 8.17 -1.36
N LEU A 124 -8.54 7.69 -0.42
CA LEU A 124 -9.93 8.15 -0.27
C LEU A 124 -10.02 9.65 0.05
N THR A 125 -9.11 10.19 0.85
CA THR A 125 -9.06 11.65 1.12
C THR A 125 -8.70 12.45 -0.12
N VAL A 126 -7.87 11.89 -1.01
CA VAL A 126 -7.54 12.48 -2.32
C VAL A 126 -8.74 12.44 -3.26
N LEU A 127 -9.43 11.28 -3.36
CA LEU A 127 -10.61 11.12 -4.22
C LEU A 127 -11.79 11.99 -3.78
N SER A 128 -11.96 12.20 -2.46
CA SER A 128 -13.02 13.08 -1.91
C SER A 128 -12.71 14.57 -2.06
N GLY A 129 -11.49 14.93 -2.45
CA GLY A 129 -11.03 16.31 -2.57
C GLY A 129 -10.78 17.00 -1.23
N VAL A 130 -10.56 16.22 -0.15
CA VAL A 130 -10.12 16.75 1.16
C VAL A 130 -8.62 17.07 1.12
N ASN A 131 -7.85 16.20 0.47
CA ASN A 131 -6.41 16.35 0.29
C ASN A 131 -6.06 16.44 -1.20
N VAL A 132 -5.05 17.23 -1.52
CA VAL A 132 -4.45 17.28 -2.86
C VAL A 132 -3.23 16.36 -2.85
N ALA A 133 -2.99 15.61 -3.92
CA ALA A 133 -1.78 14.81 -4.12
C ALA A 133 -0.81 15.51 -5.09
N PHE A 134 0.48 15.20 -5.00
CA PHE A 134 1.49 15.68 -5.97
C PHE A 134 1.13 15.24 -7.40
N GLY A 135 1.22 16.16 -8.37
CA GLY A 135 0.81 15.95 -9.77
C GLY A 135 -0.70 16.08 -10.06
N GLN A 136 -1.56 16.41 -9.09
CA GLN A 136 -2.99 16.67 -9.36
C GLN A 136 -3.25 18.19 -9.45
N ARG A 137 -3.71 18.66 -10.63
CA ARG A 137 -4.06 20.07 -10.88
C ARG A 137 -5.55 20.42 -10.67
N ARG A 138 -6.36 19.55 -10.05
CA ARG A 138 -7.82 19.72 -10.06
C ARG A 138 -8.33 20.84 -9.15
N ALA A 139 -8.70 21.93 -9.83
CA ALA A 139 -9.79 22.88 -9.55
C ALA A 139 -9.69 23.71 -8.26
N TRP A 140 -8.74 24.63 -8.28
CA TRP A 140 -8.92 25.95 -7.69
C TRP A 140 -10.10 26.64 -8.42
N TYR A 141 -10.86 27.50 -7.75
CA TYR A 141 -12.05 28.23 -8.23
C TYR A 141 -13.41 27.52 -8.00
N CYS A 142 -14.04 27.89 -6.88
CA CYS A 142 -15.48 28.10 -6.83
C CYS A 142 -15.78 29.54 -7.25
#